data_AF-A0A0R2V3A4-F1
#
_entry.id   AF-A0A0R2V3A4-F1
#
_cell.length_a   1.000
_cell.length_b   1.000
_cell.length_c   1.000
_cell.angle_alpha   90.00
_cell.angle_beta   90.00
_cell.angle_gamma   90.00
#
_symmetry.space_group_name_H-M   'P 1'
#
loop_
_entity.id
_entity.type
_entity.pdbx_description
1 polymer ?
#
loop_
_entity_poly.entity_id
_entity_poly.type
_entity_poly.pdbx_seq_one_letter_code
_entity_poly.pdbx_strand_id
1 'polypeptide(L)'
;MLNGVTQLALTKVDVLNEFATIKACTGYKIDGQLTNGVPFDLTGTTPEPEYLTIEGWNCDFEIDGGISGLPQQLQSYLQFLEQELGVRISMLSAGPERDKLMEF
;
A
#
# COMPACT_ATOMS: atom_id res chain seq x y z
N MET A 1 14.73 -9.99 1.69
CA MET A 1 14.53 -8.79 2.56
C MET A 1 15.90 -8.18 2.83
N LEU A 2 16.13 -6.91 2.46
CA LEU A 2 17.46 -6.26 2.61
C LEU A 2 17.64 -5.56 3.95
N ASN A 3 16.59 -4.87 4.43
CA ASN A 3 16.69 -3.96 5.58
C ASN A 3 16.15 -4.54 6.89
N GLY A 4 15.63 -5.77 6.90
CA GLY A 4 15.04 -6.37 8.10
C GLY A 4 13.88 -5.55 8.69
N VAL A 5 13.04 -4.96 7.83
CA VAL A 5 11.93 -4.09 8.24
C VAL A 5 11.00 -4.86 9.18
N THR A 6 10.70 -4.30 10.35
CA THR A 6 9.80 -4.90 11.34
C THR A 6 8.42 -4.26 11.35
N GLN A 7 8.32 -3.00 10.89
CA GLN A 7 7.10 -2.19 10.90
C GLN A 7 7.12 -1.20 9.74
N LEU A 8 5.93 -0.83 9.25
CA LEU A 8 5.73 0.13 8.18
C LEU A 8 5.08 1.42 8.68
N ALA A 9 5.56 2.54 8.15
CA ALA A 9 4.85 3.81 8.18
C ALA A 9 4.26 4.05 6.78
N LEU A 10 2.93 4.02 6.66
CA LEU A 10 2.24 4.33 5.42
C LEU A 10 2.01 5.84 5.33
N THR A 11 2.36 6.45 4.19
CA THR A 11 2.32 7.90 4.01
C THR A 11 1.50 8.27 2.78
N LYS A 12 0.93 9.48 2.78
CA LYS A 12 0.18 10.06 1.66
C LYS A 12 -1.04 9.24 1.26
N VAL A 13 -1.71 8.64 2.25
CA VAL A 13 -2.92 7.87 1.99
C VAL A 13 -4.04 8.77 1.42
N ASP A 14 -4.06 10.04 1.80
CA ASP A 14 -4.99 11.07 1.33
C ASP A 14 -5.00 11.24 -0.21
N VAL A 15 -3.86 10.99 -0.87
CA VAL A 15 -3.76 11.07 -2.34
C VAL A 15 -4.63 10.04 -3.04
N LEU A 16 -5.00 8.96 -2.35
CA LEU A 16 -5.82 7.89 -2.89
C LEU A 16 -7.34 8.08 -2.63
N ASN A 17 -7.75 9.18 -1.97
CA ASN A 17 -9.14 9.47 -1.61
C ASN A 17 -10.10 9.53 -2.78
N GLU A 18 -9.65 9.96 -3.96
CA GLU A 18 -10.52 10.18 -5.12
C GLU A 18 -10.72 8.92 -5.97
N PHE A 19 -10.11 7.80 -5.60
CA PHE A 19 -10.10 6.60 -6.42
C PHE A 19 -11.22 5.64 -6.00
N ALA A 20 -12.07 5.26 -6.96
CA ALA A 20 -13.02 4.16 -6.78
C ALA A 20 -12.33 2.78 -6.75
N THR A 21 -11.20 2.65 -7.44
CA THR A 21 -10.38 1.44 -7.42
C THR A 21 -8.89 1.79 -7.42
N ILE A 22 -8.10 0.99 -6.73
CA ILE A 22 -6.65 1.13 -6.60
C ILE A 22 -6.01 -0.13 -7.18
N LYS A 23 -4.95 0.04 -7.98
CA LYS A 23 -4.17 -1.08 -8.52
C LYS A 23 -2.88 -1.24 -7.73
N ALA A 24 -2.70 -2.39 -7.09
CA ALA A 24 -1.48 -2.77 -6.40
C ALA A 24 -0.71 -3.79 -7.25
N CYS A 25 0.56 -3.50 -7.56
CA CYS A 25 1.43 -4.45 -8.25
C CYS A 25 1.87 -5.52 -7.24
N THR A 26 1.52 -6.78 -7.48
CA THR A 26 1.84 -7.91 -6.59
C THR A 26 2.97 -8.79 -7.14
N GLY A 27 3.35 -8.57 -8.39
CA GLY A 27 4.43 -9.30 -9.03
C GLY A 27 4.68 -8.81 -10.44
N TYR A 28 5.61 -9.48 -11.10
CA TYR A 28 6.00 -9.17 -12.46
C TYR A 28 6.07 -10.44 -13.28
N LYS A 29 5.73 -10.32 -14.56
CA LYS A 29 6.03 -11.33 -15.57
C LYS A 29 7.24 -10.88 -16.37
N ILE A 30 8.24 -11.75 -16.42
CA ILE A 30 9.52 -11.52 -17.07
C ILE A 30 9.84 -12.74 -17.91
N ASP A 31 10.00 -12.54 -19.23
CA ASP A 31 10.28 -13.63 -20.18
C ASP A 31 9.31 -14.82 -20.05
N GLY A 32 8.04 -14.52 -19.74
CA GLY A 32 6.99 -15.51 -19.53
C GLY A 32 6.91 -16.14 -18.14
N GLN A 33 7.84 -15.82 -17.24
CA GLN A 33 7.87 -16.34 -15.86
C GLN A 33 7.37 -15.31 -14.85
N LEU A 34 6.58 -15.75 -13.87
CA LEU A 34 6.13 -14.92 -12.76
C LEU A 34 7.19 -14.83 -11.67
N THR A 35 7.42 -13.61 -11.17
CA THR A 35 8.33 -13.32 -10.07
C THR A 35 7.74 -12.26 -9.15
N ASN A 36 7.99 -12.41 -7.84
CA ASN A 36 7.56 -11.44 -6.82
C ASN A 36 8.68 -10.43 -6.49
N GLY A 37 9.83 -10.56 -7.16
CA GLY A 37 10.98 -9.68 -6.98
C GLY A 37 11.32 -8.94 -8.26
N VAL A 38 11.70 -7.67 -8.11
CA VAL A 38 12.33 -6.92 -9.20
C VAL A 38 13.71 -7.52 -9.47
N PRO A 39 14.08 -7.77 -10.74
CA PRO A 39 15.42 -8.22 -11.10
C PRO A 39 16.51 -7.30 -10.58
N PHE A 40 17.70 -7.85 -10.37
CA PHE A 40 18.89 -7.06 -10.07
C PHE A 40 19.25 -6.11 -11.22
N ASP A 41 19.03 -6.54 -12.45
CA ASP A 41 19.28 -5.77 -13.67
C ASP A 41 18.04 -5.75 -14.56
N LEU A 42 17.65 -4.56 -15.01
CA LEU A 42 16.53 -4.35 -15.94
C LEU A 42 17.02 -4.19 -17.39
N THR A 43 18.33 -4.23 -17.63
CA THR A 43 18.90 -4.02 -18.96
C THR A 43 18.50 -5.17 -19.89
N GLY A 44 17.76 -4.85 -20.95
CA GLY A 44 17.30 -5.84 -21.93
C GLY A 44 16.04 -6.61 -21.53
N THR A 45 15.44 -6.29 -20.38
CA THR A 45 14.21 -6.93 -19.89
C THR A 45 13.17 -5.87 -19.56
N THR A 46 11.91 -6.09 -19.96
CA THR A 46 10.79 -5.21 -19.59
C THR A 46 9.81 -5.99 -18.73
N PRO A 47 9.82 -5.81 -17.40
CA PRO A 47 8.87 -6.49 -16.52
C PRO A 47 7.44 -6.01 -16.79
N GLU A 48 6.54 -6.96 -17.02
CA GLU A 48 5.10 -6.69 -17.11
C GLU A 48 4.49 -6.78 -15.70
N PRO A 49 3.95 -5.69 -15.13
CA PRO A 49 3.37 -5.72 -13.79
C PRO A 49 2.04 -6.48 -13.75
N GLU A 50 1.91 -7.38 -12.79
CA GLU A 50 0.65 -8.04 -12.45
C GLU A 50 -0.06 -7.22 -11.37
N TYR A 51 -1.23 -6.68 -11.71
CA TYR A 51 -1.99 -5.81 -10.82
C TYR A 51 -3.17 -6.54 -10.17
N LEU A 52 -3.25 -6.46 -8.85
CA LEU A 52 -4.48 -6.70 -8.13
C LEU A 52 -5.31 -5.41 -8.07
N THR A 53 -6.61 -5.52 -8.33
CA THR A 53 -7.56 -4.40 -8.17
C THR A 53 -8.19 -4.47 -6.79
N ILE A 54 -8.11 -3.36 -6.06
CA ILE A 54 -8.66 -3.19 -4.72
C ILE A 54 -9.71 -2.09 -4.79
N GLU A 55 -10.80 -2.23 -4.03
CA GLU A 55 -11.78 -1.17 -3.89
C GLU A 55 -11.15 0.03 -3.16
N GLY A 56 -11.23 1.20 -3.77
CA GLY A 56 -10.86 2.44 -3.11
C GLY A 56 -12.01 2.95 -2.25
N TRP A 57 -11.72 3.86 -1.33
CA TRP A 57 -12.73 4.40 -0.42
C TRP A 57 -13.51 5.58 -1.01
N ASN A 58 -12.98 6.24 -2.06
CA ASN A 58 -13.65 7.31 -2.81
C ASN A 58 -14.31 8.40 -1.92
N CYS A 59 -13.66 8.76 -0.82
CA CYS A 59 -14.14 9.74 0.15
C CYS A 59 -12.99 10.34 0.96
N ASP A 60 -13.24 11.50 1.56
CA ASP A 60 -12.37 12.06 2.60
C ASP A 60 -12.67 11.43 3.95
N PHE A 61 -11.66 11.42 4.81
CA PHE A 61 -11.75 10.92 6.18
C PHE A 61 -10.82 11.72 7.09
N GLU A 62 -11.14 11.69 8.38
CA GLU A 62 -10.30 12.24 9.44
C GLU A 62 -9.62 11.10 10.22
N ILE A 63 -8.50 11.40 10.86
CA ILE A 63 -7.70 10.41 11.59
C ILE A 63 -7.89 10.46 13.12
N ASP A 64 -8.95 11.11 13.59
CA ASP A 64 -9.25 11.32 15.00
C ASP A 64 -9.86 10.09 15.71
N GLY A 65 -10.48 9.18 14.96
CA GLY A 65 -11.19 8.00 15.48
C GLY A 65 -10.40 6.70 15.59
N GLY A 66 -9.07 6.71 15.40
CA GLY A 66 -8.26 5.48 15.33
C GLY A 66 -8.60 4.61 14.09
N ILE A 67 -8.09 3.36 14.04
CA ILE A 67 -8.39 2.42 12.91
C ILE A 67 -9.89 2.28 12.67
N SER A 68 -10.67 2.14 13.74
CA SER A 68 -12.12 1.94 13.66
C SER A 68 -12.87 3.14 13.09
N GLY A 69 -12.28 4.33 13.13
CA GLY A 69 -12.82 5.54 12.52
C GLY A 69 -12.56 5.67 11.02
N LEU A 70 -11.65 4.85 10.47
CA LEU A 70 -11.31 4.90 9.05
C LEU A 70 -12.40 4.24 8.18
N PRO A 71 -12.54 4.64 6.90
CA PRO A 71 -13.40 3.95 5.95
C PRO A 71 -13.09 2.46 5.87
N GLN A 72 -14.11 1.61 5.72
CA GLN A 72 -13.94 0.17 5.68
C GLN A 72 -12.98 -0.28 4.57
N GLN A 73 -13.04 0.35 3.41
CA GLN A 73 -12.17 0.06 2.27
C GLN A 73 -10.71 0.42 2.57
N LEU A 74 -10.46 1.51 3.30
CA LEU A 74 -9.12 1.85 3.76
C LEU A 74 -8.60 0.83 4.78
N GLN A 75 -9.43 0.40 5.74
CA GLN A 75 -9.05 -0.67 6.67
C GLN A 75 -8.69 -1.97 5.93
N SER A 76 -9.49 -2.36 4.93
CA SER A 76 -9.21 -3.52 4.07
C SER A 76 -7.91 -3.34 3.27
N TYR A 77 -7.62 -2.13 2.81
CA TYR A 77 -6.38 -1.81 2.11
C TYR A 77 -5.14 -1.95 3.03
N LEU A 78 -5.23 -1.46 4.27
CA LEU A 78 -4.17 -1.65 5.27
C LEU A 78 -3.94 -3.14 5.55
N GLN A 79 -5.01 -3.90 5.75
CA GLN A 79 -4.93 -5.34 5.98
C GLN A 79 -4.30 -6.08 4.79
N PHE A 80 -4.67 -5.71 3.57
CA PHE A 80 -4.07 -6.25 2.35
C PHE A 80 -2.55 -6.02 2.33
N LEU A 81 -2.09 -4.79 2.60
CA LEU A 81 -0.67 -4.47 2.63
C LEU A 81 0.09 -5.28 3.68
N GLU A 82 -0.46 -5.41 4.89
CA GLU A 82 0.16 -6.20 5.96
C GLU A 82 0.27 -7.69 5.58
N GLN A 83 -0.74 -8.24 4.91
CA GLN A 83 -0.74 -9.63 4.43
C GLN A 83 0.30 -9.86 3.33
N GLU A 84 0.35 -9.00 2.33
CA GLU A 84 1.29 -9.13 1.21
C GLU A 84 2.75 -8.89 1.64
N LEU A 85 2.98 -7.97 2.58
CA LEU A 85 4.34 -7.59 3.00
C LEU A 85 4.84 -8.40 4.21
N GLY A 86 3.94 -9.09 4.93
CA GLY A 86 4.27 -9.88 6.11
C GLY A 86 4.78 -9.07 7.30
N VAL A 87 4.51 -7.76 7.32
CA VAL A 87 4.93 -6.82 8.38
C VAL A 87 3.78 -5.90 8.73
N ARG A 88 3.70 -5.51 10.00
CA ARG A 88 2.63 -4.64 10.49
C ARG A 88 2.82 -3.19 10.04
N ILE A 89 1.74 -2.48 9.78
CA ILE A 89 1.74 -1.03 9.67
C ILE A 89 1.55 -0.49 11.09
N SER A 90 2.45 0.39 11.53
CA SER A 90 2.41 1.00 12.87
C SER A 90 2.05 2.48 12.83
N MET A 91 2.12 3.10 11.64
CA MET A 91 1.84 4.52 11.46
C MET A 91 1.15 4.77 10.12
N LEU A 92 0.22 5.72 10.12
CA LEU A 92 -0.51 6.19 8.94
C LEU A 92 -0.47 7.73 8.87
N SER A 93 0.00 8.29 7.76
CA SER A 93 0.00 9.74 7.49
C SER A 93 -0.95 10.09 6.34
N ALA A 94 -1.92 10.94 6.64
CA ALA A 94 -2.99 11.39 5.73
C ALA A 94 -2.85 12.88 5.34
N GLY A 95 -1.62 13.40 5.33
CA GLY A 95 -1.32 14.74 4.86
C GLY A 95 0.02 15.27 5.35
N PRO A 96 0.39 16.50 4.96
CA PRO A 96 1.66 17.12 5.32
C PRO A 96 1.70 17.65 6.76
N GLU A 97 0.54 17.91 7.37
CA GLU A 97 0.47 18.44 8.73
C GLU A 97 0.80 17.37 9.80
N ARG A 98 1.39 17.81 10.92
CA ARG A 98 1.87 16.89 11.98
C ARG A 98 0.74 16.18 12.71
N ASP A 99 -0.41 16.84 12.82
CA ASP A 99 -1.64 16.30 13.38
C ASP A 99 -2.38 15.35 12.43
N LYS A 100 -1.91 15.20 11.18
CA LYS A 100 -2.36 14.17 10.22
C LYS A 100 -1.49 12.91 10.23
N LEU A 101 -1.02 12.54 11.42
CA LEU A 101 -0.31 11.29 11.70
C LEU A 101 -1.05 10.49 12.77
N MET A 102 -1.40 9.25 12.45
CA MET A 102 -1.95 8.26 13.38
C MET A 102 -0.91 7.18 13.69
N GLU A 103 -0.80 6.80 14.95
CA GLU A 103 0.00 5.65 15.42
C GLU A 103 -0.94 4.55 15.93
N PHE A 104 -0.56 3.27 15.73
CA PHE A 104 -1.36 2.10 16.11
C PHE A 104 -0.84 1.40 17.37
#